data_AF-A0A2E6EAK4-F1
#
_entry.id   AF-A0A2E6EAK4-F1
#
_cell.length_a   1.000
_cell.length_b   1.000
_cell.length_c   1.000
_cell.angle_alpha   90.00
_cell.angle_beta   90.00
_cell.angle_gamma   90.00
#
_symmetry.space_group_name_H-M   'P 1'
#
loop_
_entity.id
_entity.type
_entity.pdbx_description
1 polymer ?
#
loop_
_entity_poly.entity_id
_entity_poly.type
_entity_poly.pdbx_seq_one_letter_code
_entity_poly.pdbx_strand_id
1 'polypeptide(L)'
;MTHHAQKALIAGTVSAVEALDIVADVTGEKNLTIESDVIYPYYSYQCTSVVKTMVGQKELPLVCLVDAVNGLGVTADKYEARKETCAPEKLLDVRIDVVTATDIARRTVIHRLGKQLKTIARFDVNCELKGIIYKRFWIVQAGESRFLVDSATAGWYPLQMRAA
;
A
#
# COMPACT_ATOMS: atom_id res chain seq x y z
N MET A 1 -22.48 -18.67 9.20
CA MET A 1 -21.08 -18.92 9.58
C MET A 1 -20.23 -17.88 8.85
N THR A 2 -19.70 -16.89 9.55
CA THR A 2 -18.78 -15.90 8.99
C THR A 2 -17.44 -16.58 8.74
N HIS A 3 -17.13 -16.87 7.47
CA HIS A 3 -15.86 -17.50 7.11
C HIS A 3 -14.72 -16.49 7.24
N HIS A 4 -14.02 -16.51 8.37
CA HIS A 4 -12.75 -15.82 8.47
C HIS A 4 -11.74 -16.43 7.51
N ALA A 5 -11.15 -15.59 6.65
CA ALA A 5 -10.14 -16.03 5.70
C ALA A 5 -8.74 -15.66 6.22
N GLN A 6 -7.79 -16.60 6.14
CA GLN A 6 -6.38 -16.27 6.32
C GLN A 6 -5.89 -15.45 5.12
N LYS A 7 -5.41 -14.23 5.39
CA LYS A 7 -4.87 -13.33 4.37
C LYS A 7 -3.42 -12.98 4.69
N ALA A 8 -2.61 -12.75 3.66
CA ALA A 8 -1.26 -12.23 3.83
C ALA A 8 -1.33 -10.72 4.08
N LEU A 9 -1.11 -10.29 5.32
CA LEU A 9 -1.10 -8.89 5.72
C LEU A 9 0.34 -8.40 5.84
N ILE A 10 0.65 -7.23 5.31
CA ILE A 10 1.91 -6.54 5.58
C ILE A 10 2.02 -6.34 7.10
N ALA A 11 3.14 -6.77 7.68
CA ALA A 11 3.39 -6.61 9.10
C ALA A 11 3.42 -5.12 9.44
N GLY A 12 2.39 -4.66 10.15
CA GLY A 12 2.33 -3.29 10.66
C GLY A 12 3.29 -3.11 11.84
N THR A 13 3.89 -1.92 11.92
CA THR A 13 4.65 -1.46 13.08
C THR A 13 3.84 -0.52 13.97
N VAL A 14 2.67 -0.07 13.50
CA VAL A 14 1.78 0.87 14.21
C VAL A 14 0.51 0.16 14.65
N SER A 15 0.37 0.03 15.95
CA SER A 15 -0.83 -0.44 16.65
C SER A 15 -1.94 0.61 16.63
N ALA A 16 -3.14 0.19 17.02
CA ALA A 16 -4.28 1.09 17.16
C ALA A 16 -4.04 2.20 18.19
N VAL A 17 -3.31 1.91 19.28
CA VAL A 17 -2.97 2.90 20.31
C VAL A 17 -2.01 3.94 19.74
N GLU A 18 -0.94 3.50 19.08
CA GLU A 18 0.02 4.40 18.44
C GLU A 18 -0.63 5.26 17.34
N ALA A 19 -1.65 4.72 16.64
CA ALA A 19 -2.43 5.51 15.69
C ALA A 19 -3.21 6.66 16.36
N LEU A 20 -3.72 6.46 17.57
CA LEU A 20 -4.33 7.54 18.36
C LEU A 20 -3.29 8.57 18.75
N ASP A 21 -2.11 8.13 19.22
CA ASP A 21 -1.02 9.03 19.62
C ASP A 21 -0.56 9.91 18.44
N ILE A 22 -0.38 9.30 17.26
CA ILE A 22 -0.03 10.04 16.01
C ILE A 22 -1.03 11.15 15.72
N VAL A 23 -2.34 10.88 15.87
CA VAL A 23 -3.38 11.88 15.58
C VAL A 23 -3.47 12.92 16.71
N ALA A 24 -3.26 12.53 17.96
CA ALA A 24 -3.22 13.43 19.11
C ALA A 24 -2.11 14.47 18.94
N ASP A 25 -0.91 14.03 18.56
CA ASP A 25 0.25 14.90 18.35
C ASP A 25 0.03 15.94 17.25
N VAL A 26 -0.74 15.57 16.21
CA VAL A 26 -1.00 16.45 15.07
C VAL A 26 -2.14 17.43 15.35
N THR A 27 -3.19 17.00 16.04
CA THR A 27 -4.43 17.78 16.22
C THR A 27 -4.51 18.53 17.54
N GLY A 28 -3.77 18.07 18.56
CA GLY A 28 -3.91 18.53 19.95
C GLY A 28 -5.19 18.04 20.63
N GLU A 29 -6.02 17.23 19.95
CA GLU A 29 -7.24 16.67 20.49
C GLU A 29 -6.95 15.56 21.50
N LYS A 30 -7.75 15.52 22.58
CA LYS A 30 -7.60 14.51 23.64
C LYS A 30 -8.63 13.40 23.56
N ASN A 31 -9.76 13.67 22.91
CA ASN A 31 -10.87 12.73 22.80
C ASN A 31 -10.83 12.06 21.42
N LEU A 32 -9.94 11.08 21.29
CA LEU A 32 -9.75 10.31 20.05
C LEU A 32 -10.32 8.91 20.19
N THR A 33 -10.87 8.39 19.10
CA THR A 33 -11.35 6.99 19.05
C THR A 33 -11.02 6.34 17.71
N ILE A 34 -10.79 5.03 17.73
CA ILE A 34 -10.71 4.23 16.51
C ILE A 34 -12.14 3.97 16.04
N GLU A 35 -12.54 4.60 14.94
CA GLU A 35 -13.85 4.40 14.31
C GLU A 35 -13.89 3.04 13.61
N SER A 36 -12.83 2.69 12.87
CA SER A 36 -12.75 1.45 12.11
C SER A 36 -11.30 1.05 11.83
N ASP A 37 -11.07 -0.24 11.64
CA ASP A 37 -9.87 -0.77 11.02
C ASP A 37 -10.18 -1.34 9.64
N VAL A 38 -9.41 -0.90 8.65
CA VAL A 38 -9.63 -1.20 7.24
C VAL A 38 -8.48 -2.06 6.72
N ILE A 39 -8.81 -3.19 6.10
CA ILE A 39 -7.82 -4.11 5.54
C ILE A 39 -7.90 -4.07 4.02
N TYR A 40 -6.91 -3.43 3.42
CA TYR A 40 -6.94 -2.94 2.05
C TYR A 40 -6.09 -3.81 1.11
N PRO A 41 -6.62 -4.30 -0.03
CA PRO A 41 -5.92 -5.21 -0.92
C PRO A 41 -4.97 -4.51 -1.90
N TYR A 42 -3.82 -5.14 -2.13
CA TYR A 42 -2.83 -4.75 -3.14
C TYR A 42 -2.37 -5.99 -3.93
N TYR A 43 -2.24 -5.85 -5.25
CA TYR A 43 -1.45 -6.79 -6.02
C TYR A 43 0.04 -6.52 -5.77
N SER A 44 0.79 -7.56 -5.38
CA SER A 44 2.23 -7.46 -5.18
C SER A 44 2.98 -8.00 -6.39
N TYR A 45 3.88 -7.19 -6.93
CA TYR A 45 4.76 -7.55 -8.02
C TYR A 45 6.22 -7.49 -7.59
N GLN A 46 6.97 -8.53 -7.95
CA GLN A 46 8.42 -8.46 -8.01
C GLN A 46 8.79 -8.08 -9.43
N CYS A 47 9.33 -6.88 -9.60
CA CYS A 47 9.77 -6.39 -10.89
C CYS A 47 11.30 -6.39 -10.98
N THR A 48 11.81 -6.60 -12.18
CA THR A 48 13.23 -6.52 -12.50
C THR A 48 13.41 -5.71 -13.77
N SER A 49 14.47 -4.91 -13.81
CA SER A 49 14.89 -4.22 -15.04
C SER A 49 16.39 -4.34 -15.24
N VAL A 50 16.80 -4.53 -16.48
CA VAL A 50 18.22 -4.54 -16.86
C VAL A 50 18.58 -3.16 -17.41
N VAL A 51 19.54 -2.50 -16.76
CA VAL A 51 20.05 -1.20 -17.20
C VAL A 51 21.48 -1.37 -17.70
N LYS A 52 21.74 -0.87 -18.91
CA LYS A 52 23.10 -0.79 -19.47
C LYS A 52 23.83 0.40 -18.86
N THR A 53 24.99 0.15 -18.28
CA THR A 53 25.89 1.15 -17.68
C THR A 53 27.24 1.10 -18.39
N MET A 54 28.13 2.08 -18.13
CA MET A 54 29.49 2.06 -18.69
C MET A 54 30.34 0.87 -18.21
N VAL A 55 29.93 0.19 -17.13
CA VAL A 55 30.65 -0.97 -16.54
C VAL A 55 29.94 -2.30 -16.87
N GLY A 56 29.00 -2.30 -17.81
CA GLY A 56 28.24 -3.48 -18.21
C GLY A 56 26.75 -3.39 -17.84
N GLN A 57 26.10 -4.54 -17.71
CA GLN A 57 24.66 -4.61 -17.41
C GLN A 57 24.44 -4.76 -15.91
N LYS A 58 23.46 -4.03 -15.38
CA LYS A 58 23.05 -4.12 -13.97
C LYS A 58 21.57 -4.43 -13.88
N GLU A 59 21.23 -5.46 -13.11
CA GLU A 59 19.85 -5.74 -12.73
C GLU A 59 19.43 -4.86 -11.56
N LEU A 60 18.24 -4.28 -11.69
CA LEU A 60 17.59 -3.46 -10.68
C LEU A 60 16.29 -4.16 -10.26
N PRO A 61 16.28 -4.86 -9.11
CA PRO A 61 15.05 -5.41 -8.55
C PRO A 61 14.25 -4.31 -7.86
N LEU A 62 12.93 -4.29 -8.08
CA LEU A 62 11.99 -3.41 -7.41
C LEU A 62 10.76 -4.19 -6.97
N VAL A 63 10.21 -3.81 -5.83
CA VAL A 63 8.89 -4.28 -5.41
C VAL A 63 7.87 -3.21 -5.81
N CYS A 64 6.77 -3.62 -6.44
CA CYS A 64 5.67 -2.73 -6.80
C CYS A 64 4.36 -3.25 -6.22
N LEU A 65 3.65 -2.37 -5.53
CA LEU A 65 2.31 -2.62 -5.04
C LEU A 65 1.32 -1.84 -5.90
N VAL A 66 0.29 -2.51 -6.36
CA VAL A 66 -0.82 -1.88 -7.08
C VAL A 66 -2.08 -2.01 -6.26
N ASP A 67 -2.65 -0.87 -5.88
CA ASP A 67 -3.95 -0.76 -5.20
C ASP A 67 -4.98 -1.55 -6.01
N ALA A 68 -5.52 -2.62 -5.41
CA ALA A 68 -6.43 -3.53 -6.10
C ALA A 68 -7.88 -2.99 -6.18
N VAL A 69 -8.15 -1.81 -5.62
CA VAL A 69 -9.44 -1.11 -5.63
C VAL A 69 -9.43 0.04 -6.64
N ASN A 70 -8.41 0.90 -6.62
CA ASN A 70 -8.34 2.12 -7.45
C ASN A 70 -7.29 2.08 -8.57
N GLY A 71 -6.41 1.07 -8.62
CA GLY A 71 -5.39 0.97 -9.67
C GLY A 71 -4.26 1.99 -9.57
N LEU A 72 -3.94 2.43 -8.35
CA LEU A 72 -2.76 3.26 -8.09
C LEU A 72 -1.55 2.37 -7.78
N GLY A 73 -0.49 2.50 -8.58
CA GLY A 73 0.76 1.78 -8.39
C GLY A 73 1.81 2.59 -7.65
N VAL A 74 2.46 1.97 -6.67
CA VAL A 74 3.57 2.54 -5.91
C VAL A 74 4.73 1.53 -5.82
N THR A 75 5.97 2.01 -5.88
CA THR A 75 7.13 1.16 -5.54
C THR A 75 7.30 1.11 -4.04
N ALA A 76 7.59 -0.06 -3.50
CA ALA A 76 7.77 -0.27 -2.07
C ALA A 76 9.20 -0.72 -1.75
N ASP A 77 9.64 -0.43 -0.53
CA ASP A 77 10.79 -1.12 0.05
C ASP A 77 10.43 -2.57 0.38
N LYS A 78 11.43 -3.36 0.80
CA LYS A 78 11.18 -4.71 1.30
C LYS A 78 10.24 -4.64 2.49
N TYR A 79 9.24 -5.52 2.50
CA TYR A 79 8.30 -5.67 3.59
C TYR A 79 8.18 -7.14 3.97
N GLU A 80 7.75 -7.39 5.20
CA GLU A 80 7.34 -8.71 5.65
C GLU A 80 5.82 -8.83 5.60
N ALA A 81 5.33 -9.99 5.17
CA ALA A 81 3.92 -10.31 5.22
C ALA A 81 3.69 -11.49 6.18
N ARG A 82 2.67 -11.39 7.02
CA ARG A 82 2.26 -12.44 7.96
C ARG A 82 0.85 -12.89 7.61
N LYS A 83 0.58 -14.18 7.82
CA LYS A 83 -0.80 -14.69 7.69
C LYS A 83 -1.59 -14.25 8.90
N GLU A 84 -2.68 -13.53 8.68
CA GLU A 84 -3.61 -13.11 9.71
C GLU A 84 -5.02 -13.57 9.35
N THR A 85 -5.78 -13.97 10.36
CA THR A 85 -7.21 -14.27 10.22
C THR A 85 -7.98 -12.96 10.24
N CYS A 86 -8.54 -12.57 9.10
CA CYS A 86 -9.26 -11.31 8.96
C CYS A 86 -10.77 -11.53 8.99
N ALA A 87 -11.49 -10.61 9.63
CA ALA A 87 -12.94 -10.56 9.55
C ALA A 87 -13.37 -10.08 8.15
N PRO A 88 -14.28 -10.79 7.45
CA PRO A 88 -14.67 -10.45 6.07
C PRO A 88 -15.14 -9.01 5.91
N GLU A 89 -15.88 -8.48 6.87
CA GLU A 89 -16.42 -7.13 6.89
C GLU A 89 -15.35 -6.02 6.92
N LYS A 90 -14.10 -6.35 7.29
CA LYS A 90 -12.97 -5.41 7.30
C LYS A 90 -12.17 -5.43 6.01
N LEU A 91 -12.38 -6.45 5.17
CA LEU A 91 -11.65 -6.62 3.91
C LEU A 91 -12.35 -5.81 2.82
N LEU A 92 -11.58 -4.98 2.12
CA LEU A 92 -12.10 -4.39 0.88
C LEU A 92 -12.06 -5.40 -0.26
N ASP A 93 -13.08 -5.32 -1.11
CA ASP A 93 -13.15 -6.10 -2.33
C ASP A 93 -12.16 -5.59 -3.38
N VAL A 94 -11.56 -6.54 -4.08
CA VAL A 94 -10.75 -6.27 -5.27
C VAL A 94 -11.67 -5.80 -6.39
N ARG A 95 -11.33 -4.68 -7.03
CA ARG A 95 -12.13 -4.05 -8.10
C ARG A 95 -11.43 -3.96 -9.45
N ILE A 96 -10.11 -4.14 -9.49
CA ILE A 96 -9.36 -4.21 -10.75
C ILE A 96 -8.87 -5.63 -11.00
N ASP A 97 -8.83 -6.01 -12.27
CA ASP A 97 -8.31 -7.31 -12.70
C ASP A 97 -6.77 -7.32 -12.76
N VAL A 98 -6.21 -8.53 -12.81
CA VAL A 98 -4.76 -8.77 -12.83
C VAL A 98 -4.07 -8.19 -14.07
N VAL A 99 -4.72 -8.17 -15.23
CA VAL A 99 -4.14 -7.64 -16.47
C VAL A 99 -3.93 -6.14 -16.32
N THR A 100 -4.98 -5.44 -15.89
CA THR A 100 -4.94 -4.00 -15.59
C THR A 100 -3.88 -3.69 -14.53
N ALA A 101 -3.84 -4.45 -13.44
CA ALA A 101 -2.85 -4.27 -12.38
C ALA A 101 -1.40 -4.48 -12.87
N THR A 102 -1.18 -5.43 -13.77
CA THR A 102 0.15 -5.72 -14.33
C THR A 102 0.64 -4.55 -15.21
N ASP A 103 -0.25 -3.98 -16.02
CA ASP A 103 0.07 -2.79 -16.82
C ASP A 103 0.42 -1.58 -15.96
N ILE A 104 -0.33 -1.37 -14.87
CA ILE A 104 -0.05 -0.32 -13.89
C ILE A 104 1.33 -0.55 -13.25
N ALA A 105 1.62 -1.77 -12.79
CA ALA A 105 2.91 -2.08 -12.16
C ALA A 105 4.09 -1.76 -13.08
N ARG A 106 4.02 -2.18 -14.35
CA ARG A 106 5.06 -1.88 -15.35
C ARG A 106 5.24 -0.38 -15.55
N ARG A 107 4.14 0.38 -15.72
CA ARG A 107 4.19 1.84 -15.89
C ARG A 107 4.80 2.54 -14.67
N THR A 108 4.38 2.14 -13.46
CA THR A 108 4.91 2.68 -12.21
C THR A 108 6.41 2.45 -12.08
N VAL A 109 6.89 1.25 -12.38
CA VAL A 109 8.33 0.92 -12.31
C VAL A 109 9.12 1.68 -13.37
N ILE A 110 8.66 1.72 -14.61
CA ILE A 110 9.29 2.51 -15.70
C ILE A 110 9.41 3.98 -15.28
N HIS A 111 8.33 4.56 -14.75
CA HIS A 111 8.32 5.95 -14.28
C HIS A 111 9.33 6.17 -13.14
N ARG A 112 9.35 5.28 -12.14
CA ARG A 112 10.28 5.35 -11.02
C ARG A 112 11.73 5.27 -11.49
N LEU A 113 12.06 4.35 -12.38
CA LEU A 113 13.40 4.19 -12.95
C LEU A 113 13.82 5.41 -13.76
N GLY A 114 12.93 5.95 -14.59
CA GLY A 114 13.20 7.17 -15.35
C GLY A 114 13.52 8.36 -14.44
N LYS A 115 12.76 8.52 -13.35
CA LYS A 115 13.03 9.56 -12.34
C LYS A 115 14.37 9.33 -11.61
N GLN A 116 14.66 8.10 -11.20
CA GLN A 116 15.87 7.76 -10.45
C GLN A 116 17.14 7.92 -11.30
N LEU A 117 17.09 7.52 -12.56
CA LEU A 117 18.22 7.56 -13.49
C LEU A 117 18.29 8.86 -14.30
N LYS A 118 17.34 9.79 -14.08
CA LYS A 118 17.22 11.06 -14.80
C LYS A 118 17.26 10.88 -16.32
N THR A 119 16.58 9.86 -16.82
CA THR A 119 16.60 9.50 -18.25
C THR A 119 15.21 9.12 -18.74
N ILE A 120 14.97 9.40 -20.02
CA ILE A 120 13.79 8.92 -20.75
C ILE A 120 14.27 7.80 -21.66
N ALA A 121 14.38 6.60 -21.11
CA ALA A 121 14.82 5.41 -21.82
C ALA A 121 13.70 4.36 -21.84
N ARG A 122 13.74 3.47 -22.83
CA ARG A 122 12.94 2.24 -22.82
C ARG A 122 13.60 1.28 -21.83
N PHE A 123 13.06 1.21 -20.62
CA PHE A 123 13.43 0.19 -19.66
C PHE A 123 12.72 -1.11 -20.04
N ASP A 124 13.51 -2.17 -20.24
CA ASP A 124 12.95 -3.51 -20.28
C ASP A 124 12.61 -3.90 -18.84
N VAL A 125 11.31 -3.96 -18.54
CA VAL A 125 10.76 -4.24 -17.21
C VAL A 125 9.92 -5.50 -17.28
N ASN A 126 10.36 -6.52 -16.55
CA ASN A 126 9.56 -7.69 -16.24
C ASN A 126 8.92 -7.52 -14.87
N CYS A 127 7.64 -7.86 -14.72
CA CYS A 127 6.93 -7.81 -13.45
C CYS A 127 6.21 -9.15 -13.22
N GLU A 128 6.61 -9.86 -12.18
CA GLU A 128 6.04 -11.13 -11.79
C GLU A 128 5.03 -10.92 -10.65
N LEU A 129 3.78 -11.34 -10.85
CA LEU A 129 2.77 -11.31 -9.79
C LEU A 129 3.12 -12.32 -8.70
N LYS A 130 3.21 -11.86 -7.46
CA LYS A 130 3.40 -12.70 -6.26
C LYS A 130 2.08 -13.03 -5.55
N GLY A 131 1.02 -12.30 -5.87
CA GLY A 131 -0.33 -12.52 -5.35
C GLY A 131 -0.94 -11.25 -4.78
N ILE A 132 -2.03 -11.41 -4.04
CA ILE A 132 -2.68 -10.32 -3.31
C ILE A 132 -2.15 -10.30 -1.88
N ILE A 133 -1.64 -9.15 -1.47
CA ILE A 133 -1.31 -8.84 -0.09
C ILE A 133 -2.27 -7.78 0.43
N TYR A 134 -2.40 -7.69 1.74
CA TYR A 134 -3.27 -6.71 2.37
C TYR A 134 -2.47 -5.77 3.25
N LYS A 135 -2.98 -4.56 3.46
CA LYS A 135 -2.40 -3.56 4.33
C LYS A 135 -3.47 -3.02 5.26
N ARG A 136 -3.15 -2.87 6.55
CA ARG A 136 -4.10 -2.33 7.52
C ARG A 136 -3.99 -0.81 7.60
N PHE A 137 -5.13 -0.18 7.76
CA PHE A 137 -5.26 1.23 8.07
C PHE A 137 -6.20 1.41 9.26
N TRP A 138 -5.92 2.39 10.09
CA TRP A 138 -6.77 2.80 11.20
C TRP A 138 -7.50 4.08 10.80
N ILE A 139 -8.82 4.12 10.98
CA ILE A 139 -9.60 5.35 10.87
C ILE A 139 -9.79 5.90 12.28
N VAL A 140 -9.20 7.05 12.53
CA VAL A 140 -9.24 7.76 13.82
C VAL A 140 -10.20 8.95 13.72
N GLN A 141 -11.15 9.01 14.65
CA GLN A 141 -12.04 10.16 14.82
C GLN A 141 -11.43 11.15 15.82
N ALA A 142 -11.36 12.43 15.44
CA ALA A 142 -10.89 13.55 16.26
C ALA A 142 -11.85 14.74 16.13
N GLY A 143 -12.74 14.95 17.11
CA GLY A 143 -13.80 15.94 17.00
C GLY A 143 -14.72 15.64 15.80
N GLU A 144 -14.82 16.57 14.86
CA GLU A 144 -15.56 16.41 13.58
C GLU A 144 -14.67 15.89 12.43
N SER A 145 -13.37 15.68 12.68
CA SER A 145 -12.40 15.27 11.66
C SER A 145 -12.10 13.78 11.73
N ARG A 146 -11.78 13.20 10.58
CA ARG A 146 -11.34 11.80 10.47
C ARG A 146 -9.96 11.71 9.84
N PHE A 147 -9.17 10.77 10.31
CA PHE A 147 -7.81 10.54 9.84
C PHE A 147 -7.61 9.07 9.48
N LEU A 148 -7.02 8.82 8.32
CA LEU A 148 -6.53 7.51 7.94
C LEU A 148 -5.07 7.40 8.35
N VAL A 149 -4.72 6.39 9.15
CA VAL A 149 -3.36 6.11 9.60
C VAL A 149 -2.90 4.77 9.04
N ASP A 150 -1.74 4.77 8.39
CA ASP A 150 -1.11 3.61 7.78
C ASP A 150 -0.39 2.75 8.83
N SER A 151 -0.79 1.48 8.97
CA SER A 151 -0.23 0.59 9.99
C SER A 151 1.25 0.23 9.76
N ALA A 152 1.77 0.39 8.54
CA ALA A 152 3.13 -0.02 8.18
C ALA A 152 4.11 1.15 8.11
N THR A 153 3.64 2.38 7.89
CA THR A 153 4.52 3.55 7.67
C THR A 153 4.33 4.67 8.69
N ALA A 154 3.31 4.61 9.53
CA ALA A 154 2.86 5.73 10.38
C ALA A 154 2.42 6.98 9.60
N GLY A 155 2.35 6.92 8.27
CA GLY A 155 1.79 7.99 7.45
C GLY A 155 0.31 8.21 7.77
N TRP A 156 -0.11 9.46 7.81
CA TRP A 156 -1.49 9.82 8.11
C TRP A 156 -2.04 10.81 7.08
N TYR A 157 -3.35 10.76 6.87
CA TYR A 157 -4.06 11.62 5.92
C TYR A 157 -5.43 12.02 6.49
N PRO A 158 -5.81 13.31 6.45
CA PRO A 158 -7.16 13.71 6.79
C PRO A 158 -8.14 13.18 5.73
N LEU A 159 -9.23 12.57 6.17
CA LEU A 159 -10.32 12.12 5.31
C LEU A 159 -11.30 13.28 5.13
N GLN A 160 -11.38 13.80 3.90
CA GLN A 160 -12.36 14.83 3.57
C GLN A 160 -13.77 14.25 3.74
N MET A 161 -14.59 14.88 4.57
CA MET A 161 -16.02 14.61 4.55
C MET A 161 -16.58 15.15 3.23
N ARG A 162 -17.18 14.28 2.41
CA ARG A 162 -18.12 14.76 1.40
C ARG A 162 -19.27 15.41 2.16
N ALA A 163 -19.53 16.69 1.89
CA ALA A 163 -20.76 17.32 2.35
C ALA A 163 -21.94 16.48 1.86
N ALA A 164 -22.82 16.11 2.79
CA ALA A 164 -24.03 15.34 2.54
C ALA A 164 -25.02 16.09 1.63
#